data_AF-G2KLK2-F1
#
_entry.id   AF-G2KLK2-F1
#
_cell.length_a   1.000
_cell.length_b   1.000
_cell.length_c   1.000
_cell.angle_alpha   90.00
_cell.angle_beta   90.00
_cell.angle_gamma   90.00
#
_symmetry.space_group_name_H-M   'P 1'
#
loop_
_entity.id
_entity.type
_entity.pdbx_description
1 polymer ?
#
loop_
_entity_poly.entity_id
_entity_poly.type
_entity_poly.pdbx_seq_one_letter_code
_entity_poly.pdbx_strand_id
1 'polypeptide(L)'
;MTHELDGQYQVSSTSSYQGPLEMKADGITHIHDGKTERRDAANCLWTSTFTVLNENEVEMVSIADPTDADSDFSLLRPDGSPSRQPVTYRTTLKLARKGDKIQMTGQVEYGGNVTFITLRRIES
;
A
#
# COMPACT_ATOMS: atom_id res chain seq x y z
N MET A 1 1.15 24.40 5.39
CA MET A 1 -0.13 23.91 4.83
C MET A 1 -0.09 22.41 5.00
N THR A 2 -1.08 21.82 5.66
CA THR A 2 -1.23 20.36 5.74
C THR A 2 -1.59 19.81 4.37
N HIS A 3 -0.99 18.68 3.99
CA HIS A 3 -1.33 18.03 2.74
C HIS A 3 -2.73 17.42 2.87
N GLU A 4 -3.50 17.42 1.79
CA GLU A 4 -4.93 17.14 1.82
C GLU A 4 -5.28 15.72 2.30
N LEU A 5 -4.36 14.79 2.08
CA LEU A 5 -4.46 13.39 2.50
C LEU A 5 -3.80 13.13 3.86
N ASP A 6 -3.33 14.15 4.56
CA ASP A 6 -2.71 13.96 5.87
C ASP A 6 -3.72 13.33 6.85
N GLY A 7 -3.20 12.41 7.67
CA GLY A 7 -3.96 11.72 8.68
C GLY A 7 -3.61 10.25 8.83
N GLN A 8 -4.31 9.59 9.74
CA GLN A 8 -4.15 8.16 10.01
C GLN A 8 -5.21 7.36 9.25
N TYR A 9 -4.79 6.25 8.63
CA TYR A 9 -5.62 5.42 7.78
C TYR A 9 -5.58 3.96 8.22
N GLN A 10 -6.74 3.32 8.28
CA GLN A 10 -6.85 1.86 8.28
C GLN A 10 -6.70 1.35 6.84
N VAL A 11 -5.73 0.49 6.64
CA VAL A 11 -5.47 -0.26 5.40
C VAL A 11 -6.08 -1.64 5.53
N SER A 12 -6.84 -2.04 4.51
CA SER A 12 -7.35 -3.40 4.35
C SER A 12 -7.16 -3.85 2.91
N SER A 13 -6.83 -5.11 2.72
CA SER A 13 -6.50 -5.68 1.43
C SER A 13 -7.11 -7.05 1.22
N THR A 14 -7.33 -7.41 -0.03
CA THR A 14 -7.74 -8.77 -0.42
C THR A 14 -6.98 -9.14 -1.69
N SER A 15 -6.27 -10.25 -1.66
CA SER A 15 -5.41 -10.69 -2.76
C SER A 15 -5.92 -11.98 -3.39
N SER A 16 -5.70 -12.14 -4.69
CA SER A 16 -5.89 -13.40 -5.40
C SER A 16 -4.77 -14.42 -5.14
N TYR A 17 -3.77 -14.07 -4.32
CA TYR A 17 -2.65 -14.93 -3.96
C TYR A 17 -3.12 -16.24 -3.29
N GLN A 18 -2.63 -17.37 -3.80
CA GLN A 18 -2.99 -18.72 -3.32
C GLN A 18 -1.82 -19.48 -2.69
N GLY A 19 -0.70 -18.80 -2.39
CA GLY A 19 0.43 -19.47 -1.77
C GLY A 19 0.22 -19.76 -0.29
N PRO A 20 1.13 -20.55 0.32
CA PRO A 20 0.94 -21.10 1.66
C PRO A 20 1.05 -20.07 2.79
N LEU A 21 1.54 -18.86 2.51
CA LEU A 21 1.73 -17.79 3.49
C LEU A 21 0.73 -16.66 3.28
N GLU A 22 0.00 -16.28 4.30
CA GLU A 22 -0.95 -15.17 4.23
C GLU A 22 -0.22 -13.83 3.97
N MET A 23 -0.72 -13.04 3.01
CA MET A 23 -0.24 -11.69 2.79
C MET A 23 -0.75 -10.76 3.89
N LYS A 24 0.14 -10.32 4.79
CA LYS A 24 -0.19 -9.40 5.90
C LYS A 24 0.02 -7.94 5.51
N ALA A 25 -0.75 -7.45 4.54
CA ALA A 25 -0.68 -6.06 4.10
C ALA A 25 -1.62 -5.10 4.86
N ASP A 26 -2.56 -5.65 5.62
CA ASP A 26 -3.52 -4.91 6.44
C ASP A 26 -2.85 -4.25 7.66
N GLY A 27 -3.39 -3.12 8.10
CA GLY A 27 -2.85 -2.43 9.27
C GLY A 27 -3.21 -0.96 9.31
N ILE A 28 -2.45 -0.19 10.09
CA ILE A 28 -2.62 1.26 10.19
C ILE A 28 -1.42 1.95 9.55
N THR A 29 -1.66 3.00 8.79
CA THR A 29 -0.62 3.84 8.21
C THR A 29 -0.91 5.31 8.46
N HIS A 30 0.12 6.14 8.49
CA HIS A 30 0.01 7.59 8.63
C HIS A 30 0.49 8.23 7.33
N ILE A 31 -0.36 9.01 6.69
CA ILE A 31 0.01 9.84 5.55
C ILE A 31 0.45 11.20 6.08
N HIS A 32 1.67 11.60 5.76
CA HIS A 32 2.21 12.91 6.08
C HIS A 32 2.90 13.48 4.84
N ASP A 33 2.48 14.65 4.38
CA ASP A 33 2.97 15.28 3.14
C ASP A 33 2.83 14.33 1.93
N GLY A 34 1.68 13.64 1.87
CA GLY A 34 1.39 12.67 0.82
C GLY A 34 2.28 11.42 0.87
N LYS A 35 2.98 11.14 1.97
CA LYS A 35 3.90 10.00 2.09
C LYS A 35 3.57 9.13 3.29
N THR A 36 3.88 7.84 3.18
CA THR A 36 3.80 6.89 4.30
C THR A 36 5.11 6.13 4.41
N GLU A 37 5.47 5.78 5.65
CA GLU A 37 6.52 4.81 5.95
C GLU A 37 5.97 3.84 7.00
N ARG A 38 6.09 2.53 6.74
CA ARG A 38 5.74 1.50 7.72
C ARG A 38 6.58 0.25 7.51
N ARG A 39 6.69 -0.57 8.56
CA ARG A 39 7.18 -1.95 8.45
C ARG A 39 6.04 -2.92 8.66
N ASP A 40 6.06 -4.03 7.95
CA ASP A 40 5.11 -5.13 8.19
C ASP A 40 5.63 -6.12 9.25
N ALA A 41 4.88 -7.20 9.48
CA ALA A 41 5.22 -8.19 10.49
C ALA A 41 6.52 -8.98 10.19
N ALA A 42 6.99 -8.96 8.94
CA ALA A 42 8.24 -9.59 8.52
C ALA A 42 9.39 -8.58 8.42
N ASN A 43 9.21 -7.39 9.00
CA ASN A 43 10.16 -6.27 8.99
C ASN A 43 10.48 -5.67 7.61
N CYS A 44 9.70 -6.01 6.56
CA CYS A 44 9.82 -5.40 5.24
C CYS A 44 9.40 -3.92 5.31
N LEU A 45 10.22 -3.03 4.75
CA LEU A 45 9.93 -1.60 4.72
C LEU A 45 8.99 -1.29 3.56
N TRP A 46 7.90 -0.60 3.84
CA TRP A 46 6.94 -0.10 2.87
C TRP A 46 6.95 1.41 2.91
N THR A 47 7.35 2.03 1.79
CA THR A 47 7.24 3.47 1.59
C THR A 47 6.25 3.74 0.48
N SER A 48 5.36 4.71 0.66
CA SER A 48 4.39 5.07 -0.38
C SER A 48 4.30 6.57 -0.56
N THR A 49 4.04 7.00 -1.78
CA THR A 49 3.72 8.39 -2.15
C THR A 49 2.34 8.43 -2.80
N PHE A 50 1.55 9.41 -2.41
CA PHE A 50 0.19 9.66 -2.85
C PHE A 50 0.13 11.03 -3.53
N THR A 51 -0.24 11.03 -4.81
CA THR A 51 -0.38 12.25 -5.60
C THR A 51 -1.84 12.41 -5.99
N VAL A 52 -2.51 13.47 -5.52
CA VAL A 52 -3.88 13.77 -5.94
C VAL A 52 -3.86 14.14 -7.41
N LEU A 53 -4.55 13.35 -8.25
CA LEU A 53 -4.63 13.58 -9.69
C LEU A 53 -5.79 14.51 -10.03
N ASN A 54 -6.92 14.31 -9.35
CA ASN A 54 -8.14 15.11 -9.48
C ASN A 54 -9.04 14.88 -8.25
N GLU A 55 -10.25 15.43 -8.27
CA GLU A 55 -11.22 15.34 -7.15
C GLU A 55 -11.57 13.90 -6.76
N ASN A 56 -11.46 12.95 -7.69
CA ASN A 56 -11.92 11.57 -7.54
C ASN A 56 -10.80 10.53 -7.64
N GLU A 57 -9.54 10.94 -7.86
CA GLU A 57 -8.44 10.02 -8.12
C GLU A 57 -7.13 10.45 -7.46
N VAL A 58 -6.42 9.45 -6.94
CA VAL A 58 -5.09 9.59 -6.33
C VAL A 58 -4.18 8.53 -6.93
N GLU A 59 -3.02 8.92 -7.45
CA GLU A 59 -1.96 7.98 -7.76
C GLU A 59 -1.28 7.53 -6.48
N MET A 60 -1.10 6.22 -6.33
CA MET A 60 -0.26 5.62 -5.29
C MET A 60 0.93 4.94 -5.94
N VAL A 61 2.13 5.32 -5.51
CA VAL A 61 3.38 4.60 -5.78
C VAL A 61 3.88 4.05 -4.46
N SER A 62 4.04 2.73 -4.36
CA SER A 62 4.50 2.06 -3.14
C SER A 62 5.71 1.20 -3.43
N ILE A 63 6.71 1.24 -2.57
CA ILE A 63 7.95 0.45 -2.66
C ILE A 63 7.99 -0.47 -1.44
N ALA A 64 8.07 -1.77 -1.70
CA ALA A 64 8.42 -2.78 -0.71
C ALA A 64 9.92 -3.06 -0.79
N ASP A 65 10.65 -2.77 0.28
CA ASP A 65 12.08 -3.03 0.41
C ASP A 65 12.32 -4.11 1.47
N PRO A 66 12.75 -5.33 1.05
CA PRO A 66 12.97 -6.46 1.94
C PRO A 66 14.37 -6.49 2.54
N THR A 67 15.19 -5.44 2.42
CA THR A 67 16.62 -5.45 2.84
C THR A 67 16.80 -5.83 4.31
N ASP A 68 15.94 -5.33 5.19
CA ASP A 68 15.96 -5.65 6.64
C ASP A 68 14.91 -6.71 7.03
N ALA A 69 14.22 -7.30 6.05
CA ALA A 69 13.17 -8.26 6.35
C ALA A 69 13.75 -9.55 6.98
N ASP A 70 12.89 -10.30 7.66
CA ASP A 70 13.27 -11.57 8.28
C ASP A 70 13.94 -12.52 7.27
N SER A 71 14.84 -13.37 7.75
CA SER A 71 15.72 -14.17 6.88
C SER A 71 14.99 -15.17 5.98
N ASP A 72 13.74 -15.51 6.28
CA ASP A 72 12.86 -16.37 5.48
C ASP A 72 11.87 -15.58 4.62
N PHE A 73 11.87 -14.23 4.70
CA PHE A 73 11.04 -13.38 3.86
C PHE A 73 11.63 -13.22 2.46
N SER A 74 10.73 -13.21 1.48
CA SER A 74 11.03 -12.85 0.11
C SER A 74 9.81 -12.24 -0.55
N LEU A 75 10.01 -11.16 -1.29
CA LEU A 75 9.03 -10.69 -2.26
C LEU A 75 9.00 -11.65 -3.44
N LEU A 76 7.90 -11.66 -4.20
CA LEU A 76 7.83 -12.41 -5.44
C LEU A 76 8.15 -11.47 -6.60
N ARG A 77 8.84 -11.96 -7.62
CA ARG A 77 8.98 -11.31 -8.92
C ARG A 77 7.74 -11.56 -9.78
N PRO A 78 7.61 -10.87 -10.93
CA PRO A 78 6.50 -11.11 -11.83
C PRO A 78 6.41 -12.55 -12.37
N ASP A 79 7.53 -13.26 -12.44
CA ASP A 79 7.62 -14.67 -12.84
C ASP A 79 7.35 -15.66 -11.68
N GLY A 80 7.00 -15.16 -10.49
CA GLY A 80 6.76 -15.96 -9.28
C GLY A 80 8.03 -16.39 -8.54
N SER A 81 9.23 -16.04 -9.01
CA SER A 81 10.47 -16.34 -8.30
C SER A 81 10.69 -15.44 -7.07
N PRO A 82 11.34 -15.94 -6.01
CA PRO A 82 11.66 -15.12 -4.83
C PRO A 82 12.71 -14.03 -5.14
N SER A 83 12.48 -12.82 -4.64
CA SER A 83 13.33 -11.63 -4.74
C SER A 83 13.59 -11.00 -3.36
N ARG A 84 14.86 -10.64 -3.14
CA ARG A 84 15.28 -9.70 -2.10
C ARG A 84 15.62 -8.31 -2.62
N GLN A 85 15.21 -8.01 -3.85
CA GLN A 85 15.31 -6.67 -4.41
C GLN A 85 14.03 -5.90 -4.11
N PRO A 86 14.11 -4.57 -3.93
CA PRO A 86 12.93 -3.73 -3.79
C PRO A 86 11.97 -3.89 -4.97
N VAL A 87 10.68 -3.84 -4.67
CA VAL A 87 9.61 -3.95 -5.66
C VAL A 87 8.73 -2.71 -5.60
N THR A 88 8.49 -2.11 -6.76
CA THR A 88 7.59 -0.95 -6.89
C THR A 88 6.24 -1.37 -7.42
N TYR A 89 5.20 -0.96 -6.70
CA TYR A 89 3.80 -1.05 -7.06
C TYR A 89 3.27 0.33 -7.45
N ARG A 90 2.46 0.40 -8.51
CA ARG A 90 1.79 1.64 -8.94
C ARG A 90 0.33 1.35 -9.22
N THR A 91 -0.55 2.22 -8.76
CA THR A 91 -1.99 2.15 -9.06
C THR A 91 -2.65 3.51 -8.95
N THR A 92 -3.79 3.66 -9.60
CA THR A 92 -4.71 4.79 -9.41
C THR A 92 -5.83 4.34 -8.47
N LEU A 93 -5.94 5.02 -7.33
CA LEU A 93 -6.99 4.81 -6.35
C LEU A 93 -8.15 5.76 -6.64
N LYS A 94 -9.38 5.24 -6.58
CA LYS A 94 -10.59 6.06 -6.50
C LYS A 94 -10.66 6.70 -5.12
N LEU A 95 -10.84 8.01 -5.10
CA LEU A 95 -10.93 8.86 -3.92
C LEU A 95 -12.40 9.23 -3.67
N ALA A 96 -12.92 8.84 -2.51
CA ALA A 96 -14.25 9.21 -2.06
C ALA A 96 -14.15 10.06 -0.80
N ARG A 97 -14.93 11.15 -0.78
CA ARG A 97 -14.93 12.14 0.31
C ARG A 97 -16.33 12.39 0.84
N LYS A 98 -16.47 12.52 2.15
CA LYS A 98 -17.70 12.94 2.82
C LYS A 98 -17.37 13.72 4.08
N GLY A 99 -17.29 15.05 3.96
CA GLY A 99 -16.75 15.91 5.02
C GLY A 99 -15.33 15.46 5.37
N ASP A 100 -15.09 15.18 6.66
CA ASP A 100 -13.80 14.68 7.16
C ASP A 100 -13.57 13.18 6.95
N LYS A 101 -14.38 12.50 6.14
CA LYS A 101 -14.18 11.09 5.81
C LYS A 101 -13.52 10.98 4.45
N ILE A 102 -12.36 10.31 4.42
CA ILE A 102 -11.65 9.96 3.19
C ILE A 102 -11.62 8.44 3.08
N GLN A 103 -11.95 7.93 1.90
CA GLN A 103 -11.71 6.55 1.52
C GLN A 103 -11.02 6.51 0.17
N MET A 104 -9.95 5.72 0.07
CA MET A 104 -9.25 5.45 -1.18
C MET A 104 -9.34 3.97 -1.48
N THR A 105 -9.70 3.59 -2.70
CA THR A 105 -9.83 2.18 -3.10
C THR A 105 -9.23 1.95 -4.47
N GLY A 106 -8.49 0.85 -4.66
CA GLY A 106 -7.96 0.51 -5.96
C GLY A 106 -7.45 -0.91 -6.06
N GLN A 107 -6.87 -1.22 -7.21
CA GLN A 107 -6.37 -2.53 -7.56
C GLN A 107 -4.90 -2.43 -7.93
N VAL A 108 -4.06 -3.25 -7.29
CA VAL A 108 -2.65 -3.40 -7.62
C VAL A 108 -2.47 -4.74 -8.31
N GLU A 109 -1.95 -4.72 -9.53
CA GLU A 109 -1.59 -5.93 -10.28
C GLU A 109 -0.09 -6.11 -10.24
N TYR A 110 0.37 -7.25 -9.74
CA TYR A 110 1.78 -7.56 -9.70
C TYR A 110 2.01 -9.07 -9.76
N GLY A 111 2.80 -9.50 -10.75
CA GLY A 111 3.19 -10.92 -10.91
C GLY A 111 2.03 -11.89 -10.97
N GLY A 112 1.00 -11.55 -11.76
CA GLY A 112 -0.21 -12.37 -11.91
C GLY A 112 -1.15 -12.35 -10.70
N ASN A 113 -0.78 -11.66 -9.61
CA ASN A 113 -1.65 -11.46 -8.46
C ASN A 113 -2.36 -10.13 -8.55
N VAL A 114 -3.64 -10.14 -8.19
CA VAL A 114 -4.49 -8.97 -8.09
C VAL A 114 -4.73 -8.71 -6.60
N THR A 115 -4.37 -7.52 -6.13
CA THR A 115 -4.64 -7.09 -4.75
C THR A 115 -5.57 -5.89 -4.77
N PHE A 116 -6.74 -6.03 -4.18
CA PHE A 116 -7.63 -4.91 -3.87
C PHE A 116 -7.16 -4.26 -2.58
N ILE A 117 -7.01 -2.94 -2.58
CA ILE A 117 -6.63 -2.17 -1.41
C ILE A 117 -7.69 -1.13 -1.11
N THR A 118 -7.99 -0.97 0.18
CA THR A 118 -8.82 0.11 0.71
C THR A 118 -8.06 0.80 1.83
N LEU A 119 -8.00 2.13 1.77
CA LEU A 119 -7.51 2.98 2.85
C LEU A 119 -8.67 3.84 3.34
N ARG A 120 -8.99 3.78 4.63
CA ARG A 120 -10.04 4.60 5.24
C ARG A 120 -9.43 5.48 6.31
N ARG A 121 -9.62 6.80 6.20
CA ARG A 121 -9.17 7.74 7.24
C ARG A 121 -9.91 7.46 8.55
N ILE A 122 -9.14 7.32 9.62
CA ILE A 122 -9.64 7.13 10.99
C ILE A 122 -9.36 8.35 11.86
N GLU A 123 -8.28 9.10 11.60
CA GLU A 123 -7.93 10.35 12.26
C GLU A 123 -7.37 11.36 11.24
N SER A 124 -7.60 12.65 11.48
CA SER A 124 -7.12 13.77 10.64
C SER A 124 -5.86 14.41 11.21
#